data_AF-A0A9E4IPW7-F1
#
_entry.id   AF-A0A9E4IPW7-F1
#
_cell.length_a   1.000
_cell.length_b   1.000
_cell.length_c   1.000
_cell.angle_alpha   90.00
_cell.angle_beta   90.00
_cell.angle_gamma   90.00
#
_symmetry.space_group_name_H-M   'P 1'
#
loop_
_entity.id
_entity.type
_entity.pdbx_description
1 polymer ?
#
loop_
_entity_poly.entity_id
_entity_poly.type
_entity_poly.pdbx_seq_one_letter_code
_entity_poly.pdbx_strand_id
1 'polypeptide(L)'
;MGYFGRSWELGKTSWRVLRKDKELLWLPVLGGLAALIIAGLVFLVIALVNYDPADGLGDMEVGGGSVLLIILGVIAAAIAVYFFQGALVHGARERLTGGDPTVASAIRGAWKRIGAIAPWAIVALVVGFIINSIQQAARDRAGFAGALLGGLLDLAWRAMTFLVMPIIIAEGAGAFAAIGRSKNLLRRTWGENLVAQAGLSIVGFILMLPGLL
;
A
#
# COMPACT_ATOMS: atom_id res chain seq x y z
N MET A 1 -2.00 -34.70 15.80
CA MET A 1 -1.22 -33.52 15.35
C MET A 1 -2.01 -32.24 15.63
N GLY A 2 -1.51 -31.38 16.53
CA GLY A 2 -2.21 -30.16 16.94
C GLY A 2 -2.32 -29.12 15.81
N TYR A 3 -3.26 -28.17 15.95
CA TYR A 3 -3.49 -27.08 14.99
C TYR A 3 -2.20 -26.34 14.59
N PHE A 4 -1.29 -26.12 15.54
CA PHE A 4 0.02 -25.52 15.29
C PHE A 4 0.93 -26.32 14.34
N GLY A 5 0.90 -27.66 14.42
CA GLY A 5 1.70 -28.52 13.54
C GLY A 5 1.22 -28.46 12.09
N ARG A 6 -0.10 -28.41 11.89
CA ARG A 6 -0.72 -28.26 10.55
C ARG A 6 -0.42 -26.89 9.94
N SER A 7 -0.56 -25.81 10.72
CA SER A 7 -0.19 -24.46 10.27
C SER A 7 1.30 -24.35 9.92
N TRP A 8 2.17 -25.00 10.69
CA TRP A 8 3.61 -25.02 10.42
C TRP A 8 3.98 -25.79 9.14
N GLU A 9 3.31 -26.92 8.87
CA GLU A 9 3.49 -27.65 7.61
C GLU A 9 2.95 -26.89 6.39
N LEU A 10 1.80 -26.23 6.53
CA LEU A 10 1.28 -25.34 5.50
C LEU A 10 2.25 -24.18 5.23
N GLY A 11 2.79 -23.56 6.29
CA GLY A 11 3.80 -22.51 6.18
C GLY A 11 5.08 -22.99 5.45
N LYS A 12 5.61 -24.15 5.82
CA LYS A 12 6.78 -24.75 5.14
C LYS A 12 6.49 -25.10 3.67
N THR A 13 5.28 -25.52 3.36
CA THR A 13 4.88 -25.87 1.99
C THR A 13 4.75 -24.62 1.13
N SER A 14 4.07 -23.58 1.62
CA SER A 14 4.02 -22.27 0.98
C SER A 14 5.42 -21.65 0.82
N TRP A 15 6.28 -21.78 1.83
CA TRP A 15 7.67 -21.31 1.77
C TRP A 15 8.50 -22.06 0.72
N ARG A 16 8.29 -23.38 0.57
CA ARG A 16 8.97 -24.19 -0.44
C ARG A 16 8.55 -23.80 -1.86
N VAL A 17 7.30 -23.40 -2.06
CA VAL A 17 6.81 -22.87 -3.34
C VAL A 17 7.39 -21.49 -3.60
N LEU A 18 7.36 -20.58 -2.62
CA LEU A 18 7.91 -19.22 -2.76
C LEU A 18 9.42 -19.22 -3.06
N ARG A 19 10.16 -20.15 -2.45
CA ARG A 19 11.61 -20.31 -2.64
C ARG A 19 11.99 -20.75 -4.07
N LYS A 20 11.03 -21.23 -4.88
CA LYS A 20 11.27 -21.53 -6.30
C LYS A 20 11.31 -20.28 -7.17
N ASP A 21 10.66 -19.19 -6.75
CA ASP A 21 10.49 -17.98 -7.56
C ASP A 21 11.18 -16.77 -6.90
N LYS A 22 12.43 -16.96 -6.44
CA LYS A 22 13.23 -15.92 -5.74
C LYS A 22 13.41 -14.66 -6.57
N GLU A 23 13.33 -14.78 -7.90
CA GLU A 23 13.44 -13.66 -8.82
C GLU A 23 12.38 -12.59 -8.56
N LEU A 24 11.16 -12.98 -8.18
CA LEU A 24 10.07 -12.04 -7.92
C LEU A 24 10.25 -11.23 -6.63
N LEU A 25 11.06 -11.70 -5.68
CA LEU A 25 11.39 -10.97 -4.44
C LEU A 25 12.22 -9.71 -4.72
N TRP A 26 12.85 -9.61 -5.89
CA TRP A 26 13.53 -8.39 -6.32
C TRP A 26 12.57 -7.25 -6.64
N LEU A 27 11.30 -7.52 -6.99
CA LEU A 27 10.36 -6.47 -7.37
C LEU A 27 10.06 -5.49 -6.22
N PRO A 28 9.76 -5.94 -4.98
CA PRO A 28 9.67 -5.04 -3.83
C PRO A 28 10.94 -4.23 -3.59
N VAL A 29 12.12 -4.86 -3.73
CA VAL A 29 13.42 -4.19 -3.54
C VAL A 29 13.62 -3.09 -4.59
N LEU A 30 13.35 -3.39 -5.86
CA LEU A 30 13.40 -2.41 -6.95
C LEU A 30 12.41 -1.27 -6.74
N GLY A 31 11.22 -1.54 -6.22
CA GLY A 31 10.25 -0.50 -5.86
C GLY A 31 10.74 0.42 -4.75
N GLY A 32 11.33 -0.15 -3.69
CA GLY A 32 11.96 0.63 -2.61
C GLY A 32 13.13 1.47 -3.13
N LEU A 33 14.02 0.87 -3.93
CA LEU A 33 15.15 1.57 -4.54
C LEU A 33 14.69 2.70 -5.47
N ALA A 34 13.68 2.46 -6.30
CA ALA A 34 13.12 3.49 -7.18
C ALA A 34 12.56 4.67 -6.38
N ALA A 35 11.82 4.41 -5.31
CA ALA A 35 11.33 5.46 -4.42
C ALA A 35 12.45 6.24 -3.73
N LEU A 36 13.51 5.55 -3.27
CA LEU A 36 14.69 6.18 -2.67
C LEU A 36 15.47 7.03 -3.69
N ILE A 37 15.65 6.55 -4.91
CA ILE A 37 16.30 7.29 -5.99
C ILE A 37 15.51 8.56 -6.29
N ILE A 38 14.17 8.46 -6.43
CA ILE A 38 13.31 9.62 -6.67
C ILE A 38 13.42 10.63 -5.52
N ALA A 39 13.33 10.18 -4.27
CA ALA A 39 13.48 11.03 -3.10
C ALA A 39 14.87 11.70 -3.05
N GLY A 40 15.94 10.94 -3.32
CA GLY A 40 17.31 11.44 -3.36
C GLY A 40 17.53 12.46 -4.47
N LEU A 41 16.94 12.27 -5.65
CA LEU A 41 17.00 13.24 -6.75
C LEU A 41 16.25 14.53 -6.41
N VAL A 42 15.06 14.44 -5.81
CA VAL A 42 14.31 15.63 -5.36
C VAL A 42 15.12 16.39 -4.31
N PHE A 43 15.66 15.68 -3.32
CA PHE A 43 16.52 16.28 -2.30
C PHE A 43 17.77 16.93 -2.91
N LEU A 44 18.45 16.26 -3.83
CA LEU A 44 19.64 16.78 -4.51
C LEU A 44 19.31 18.07 -5.27
N VAL A 45 18.20 18.11 -6.02
CA VAL A 45 17.79 19.33 -6.75
C VAL A 45 17.51 20.47 -5.78
N ILE A 46 16.79 20.22 -4.68
CA ILE A 46 16.52 21.24 -3.67
C ILE A 46 17.82 21.74 -3.03
N ALA A 47 18.74 20.84 -2.69
CA ALA A 47 20.02 21.19 -2.11
C ALA A 47 20.88 22.03 -3.06
N LEU A 48 20.92 21.69 -4.36
CA LEU A 48 21.66 22.44 -5.37
C LEU A 48 21.07 23.84 -5.62
N VAL A 49 19.74 23.98 -5.57
CA VAL A 49 19.06 25.28 -5.74
C VAL A 49 19.31 26.20 -4.54
N ASN A 50 19.40 25.63 -3.33
CA ASN A 50 19.64 26.39 -2.10
C ASN A 50 21.13 26.45 -1.71
N TYR A 51 22.04 26.04 -2.60
CA TYR A 51 23.46 26.07 -2.32
C TYR A 51 24.03 27.47 -2.56
N ASP A 52 24.63 28.05 -1.54
CA ASP A 52 25.39 29.30 -1.64
C ASP A 52 26.91 28.98 -1.59
N PRO A 53 27.73 29.42 -2.57
CA PRO A 53 29.17 29.20 -2.54
C PRO A 53 29.90 29.87 -1.35
N ALA A 54 29.32 30.93 -0.77
CA ALA A 54 29.91 31.66 0.36
C ALA A 54 29.55 31.04 1.72
N ASP A 55 28.30 30.58 1.88
CA ASP A 55 27.77 30.08 3.16
C ASP A 55 27.50 28.56 3.16
N GLY A 56 27.68 27.88 2.03
CA GLY A 56 27.42 26.45 1.86
C GLY A 56 25.93 26.12 1.76
N LEU A 57 25.54 24.97 2.33
CA LEU A 57 24.12 24.64 2.52
C LEU A 57 23.63 25.38 3.77
N GLY A 58 23.05 26.56 3.58
CA GLY A 58 22.37 27.31 4.63
C GLY A 58 21.04 26.67 5.05
N ASP A 59 20.20 27.43 5.75
CA ASP A 59 18.83 26.99 6.04
C ASP A 59 18.11 26.69 4.71
N MET A 60 17.67 25.44 4.55
CA MET A 60 16.93 25.02 3.36
C MET A 60 15.57 25.72 3.33
N GLU A 61 15.50 26.89 2.70
CA GLU A 61 14.24 27.59 2.51
C GLU A 61 13.36 26.80 1.54
N VAL A 62 12.22 26.34 2.06
CA VAL A 62 11.22 25.64 1.27
C VAL A 62 10.39 26.68 0.51
N GLY A 63 10.96 27.25 -0.56
CA GLY A 63 10.26 28.15 -1.47
C GLY A 63 9.20 27.44 -2.33
N GLY A 64 8.30 28.17 -2.98
CA GLY A 64 7.18 27.59 -3.75
C GLY A 64 7.61 26.58 -4.83
N GLY A 65 8.77 26.77 -5.47
CA GLY A 65 9.32 25.82 -6.44
C GLY A 65 9.74 24.49 -5.81
N SER A 66 10.30 24.51 -4.60
CA SER A 66 10.69 23.30 -3.86
C SER A 66 9.46 22.50 -3.43
N VAL A 67 8.36 23.16 -3.03
CA VAL A 67 7.09 22.49 -2.68
C VAL A 67 6.53 21.72 -3.87
N LEU A 68 6.50 22.34 -5.06
CA LEU A 68 6.03 21.67 -6.27
C LEU A 68 6.89 20.43 -6.60
N LEU A 69 8.22 20.55 -6.50
CA LEU A 69 9.14 19.43 -6.71
C LEU A 69 8.89 18.28 -5.71
N ILE A 70 8.65 18.60 -4.43
CA ILE A 70 8.31 17.60 -3.42
C ILE A 70 7.01 16.88 -3.79
N ILE A 71 5.96 17.62 -4.16
CA ILE A 71 4.66 17.03 -4.53
C ILE A 71 4.83 16.09 -5.73
N LEU A 72 5.51 16.53 -6.79
CA LEU A 72 5.76 15.71 -7.97
C LEU A 72 6.63 14.49 -7.62
N GLY A 73 7.63 14.67 -6.77
CA GLY A 73 8.50 13.60 -6.27
C GLY A 73 7.73 12.53 -5.50
N VAL A 74 6.84 12.93 -4.59
CA VAL A 74 6.01 12.00 -3.81
C VAL A 74 5.03 11.25 -4.72
N ILE A 75 4.42 11.93 -5.70
CA ILE A 75 3.55 11.26 -6.69
C ILE A 75 4.35 10.26 -7.52
N ALA A 76 5.52 10.65 -8.03
CA ALA A 76 6.39 9.76 -8.81
C ALA A 76 6.84 8.54 -8.00
N ALA A 77 7.23 8.75 -6.74
CA ALA A 77 7.60 7.67 -5.82
C ALA A 77 6.42 6.74 -5.54
N ALA A 78 5.22 7.27 -5.32
CA ALA A 78 4.01 6.48 -5.14
C ALA A 78 3.70 5.63 -6.39
N ILE A 79 3.79 6.22 -7.60
CA ILE A 79 3.61 5.49 -8.85
C ILE A 79 4.65 4.37 -8.97
N ALA A 80 5.93 4.63 -8.66
CA ALA A 80 6.97 3.61 -8.70
C ALA A 80 6.66 2.44 -7.74
N VAL A 81 6.30 2.72 -6.49
CA VAL A 81 5.97 1.68 -5.50
C VAL A 81 4.79 0.83 -5.98
N TYR A 82 3.68 1.45 -6.38
CA TYR A 82 2.50 0.73 -6.86
C TYR A 82 2.74 0.01 -8.19
N PHE A 83 3.64 0.52 -9.03
CA PHE A 83 4.07 -0.12 -10.25
C PHE A 83 4.79 -1.45 -9.96
N PHE A 84 5.77 -1.46 -9.07
CA PHE A 84 6.47 -2.69 -8.69
C PHE A 84 5.58 -3.66 -7.90
N GLN A 85 4.63 -3.15 -7.11
CA GLN A 85 3.58 -3.98 -6.51
C GLN A 85 2.70 -4.63 -7.61
N GLY A 86 2.32 -3.89 -8.64
CA GLY A 86 1.59 -4.41 -9.79
C GLY A 86 2.39 -5.47 -10.57
N ALA A 87 3.69 -5.26 -10.72
CA ALA A 87 4.61 -6.24 -11.33
C ALA A 87 4.65 -7.53 -10.51
N LEU A 88 4.74 -7.44 -9.18
CA LEU A 88 4.71 -8.60 -8.30
C LEU A 88 3.40 -9.38 -8.43
N VAL A 89 2.27 -8.66 -8.46
CA VAL A 89 0.94 -9.27 -8.67
C VAL A 89 0.85 -9.94 -10.05
N HIS A 90 1.45 -9.34 -11.09
CA HIS A 90 1.51 -9.95 -12.41
C HIS A 90 2.34 -11.23 -12.41
N GLY A 91 3.54 -11.21 -11.83
CA GLY A 91 4.41 -12.40 -11.72
C GLY A 91 3.74 -13.52 -10.92
N ALA A 92 3.04 -13.18 -9.83
CA ALA A 92 2.25 -14.14 -9.07
C ALA A 92 1.13 -14.76 -9.92
N ARG A 93 0.41 -13.95 -10.71
CA ARG A 93 -0.62 -14.44 -11.63
C ARG A 93 -0.05 -15.37 -12.70
N GLU A 94 1.06 -14.98 -13.33
CA GLU A 94 1.76 -15.76 -14.35
C GLU A 94 2.11 -17.16 -13.82
N ARG A 95 2.64 -17.22 -12.58
CA ARG A 95 2.93 -18.47 -11.89
C ARG A 95 1.68 -19.32 -11.63
N LEU A 96 0.62 -18.71 -11.12
CA LEU A 96 -0.64 -19.40 -10.81
C LEU A 96 -1.32 -19.96 -12.06
N THR A 97 -1.05 -19.39 -13.24
CA THR A 97 -1.53 -19.90 -14.53
C THR A 97 -0.61 -20.94 -15.18
N GLY A 98 0.42 -21.41 -14.48
CA GLY A 98 1.36 -22.42 -14.98
C GLY A 98 2.54 -21.87 -15.79
N GLY A 99 2.73 -20.54 -15.82
CA GLY A 99 3.87 -19.89 -16.48
C GLY A 99 5.14 -19.89 -15.61
N ASP A 100 6.21 -19.35 -16.20
CA ASP A 100 7.52 -19.17 -15.56
C ASP A 100 7.82 -17.67 -15.38
N PRO A 101 7.55 -17.10 -14.19
CA PRO A 101 7.61 -15.67 -13.99
C PRO A 101 9.07 -15.19 -13.86
N THR A 102 9.41 -14.15 -14.61
CA THR A 102 10.70 -13.46 -14.52
C THR A 102 10.49 -12.00 -14.09
N VAL A 103 11.53 -11.34 -13.57
CA VAL A 103 11.47 -9.89 -13.30
C VAL A 103 11.07 -9.12 -14.57
N ALA A 104 11.58 -9.52 -15.72
CA ALA A 104 11.27 -8.89 -16.99
C ALA A 104 9.81 -9.12 -17.44
N SER A 105 9.27 -10.33 -17.29
CA SER A 105 7.86 -10.60 -17.62
C SER A 105 6.91 -9.84 -16.71
N ALA A 106 7.22 -9.78 -15.40
CA ALA A 106 6.48 -9.01 -14.40
C ALA A 106 6.46 -7.50 -14.71
N ILE A 107 7.62 -6.90 -15.00
CA ILE A 107 7.74 -5.48 -15.36
C ILE A 107 6.96 -5.19 -16.64
N ARG A 108 7.10 -6.01 -17.70
CA ARG A 108 6.33 -5.85 -18.95
C ARG A 108 4.83 -5.95 -18.71
N GLY A 109 4.41 -6.87 -17.85
CA GLY A 109 3.03 -7.06 -17.46
C GLY A 109 2.43 -5.84 -16.77
N ALA A 110 3.17 -5.26 -15.82
CA ALA A 110 2.77 -4.02 -15.15
C ALA A 110 2.79 -2.81 -16.10
N TRP A 111 3.74 -2.74 -17.05
CA TRP A 111 3.85 -1.61 -18.00
C TRP A 111 2.61 -1.48 -18.87
N LYS A 112 2.03 -2.62 -19.29
CA LYS A 112 0.74 -2.67 -20.02
C LYS A 112 -0.44 -2.10 -19.23
N ARG A 113 -0.30 -1.94 -17.91
CA ARG A 113 -1.33 -1.44 -16.99
C ARG A 113 -0.96 -0.12 -16.34
N ILE A 114 0.12 0.54 -16.77
CA ILE A 114 0.59 1.80 -16.16
C ILE A 114 -0.48 2.90 -16.15
N GLY A 115 -1.30 2.98 -17.21
CA GLY A 115 -2.41 3.92 -17.30
C GLY A 115 -3.51 3.73 -16.25
N ALA A 116 -3.62 2.55 -15.64
CA ALA A 116 -4.51 2.29 -14.51
C ALA A 116 -3.77 2.37 -13.17
N ILE A 117 -2.50 1.96 -13.12
CA ILE A 117 -1.67 2.00 -11.91
C ILE A 117 -1.39 3.44 -11.47
N ALA A 118 -1.07 4.34 -12.40
CA ALA A 118 -0.70 5.72 -12.05
C ALA A 118 -1.85 6.51 -11.41
N PRO A 119 -3.08 6.54 -11.96
CA PRO A 119 -4.22 7.15 -11.29
C PRO A 119 -4.55 6.48 -9.95
N TRP A 120 -4.40 5.16 -9.86
CA TRP A 120 -4.58 4.44 -8.59
C TRP A 120 -3.57 4.88 -7.54
N ALA A 121 -2.29 5.04 -7.90
CA ALA A 121 -1.24 5.48 -6.99
C ALA A 121 -1.55 6.86 -6.41
N ILE A 122 -2.08 7.79 -7.23
CA ILE A 122 -2.51 9.12 -6.78
C ILE A 122 -3.68 9.01 -5.80
N VAL A 123 -4.71 8.23 -6.15
CA VAL A 123 -5.85 7.99 -5.24
C VAL A 123 -5.37 7.40 -3.91
N ALA A 124 -4.50 6.40 -3.97
CA ALA A 124 -4.01 5.72 -2.79
C ALA A 124 -3.14 6.64 -1.92
N LEU A 125 -2.34 7.52 -2.53
CA LEU A 125 -1.58 8.55 -1.85
C LEU A 125 -2.51 9.53 -1.11
N VAL A 126 -3.51 10.08 -1.81
CA VAL A 126 -4.47 11.04 -1.24
C VAL A 126 -5.26 10.40 -0.09
N VAL A 127 -5.79 9.19 -0.29
CA VAL A 127 -6.54 8.50 0.76
C VAL A 127 -5.63 8.12 1.93
N GLY A 128 -4.38 7.74 1.68
CA GLY A 128 -3.39 7.52 2.73
C GLY A 128 -3.20 8.76 3.61
N PHE A 129 -3.06 9.94 3.00
CA PHE A 129 -2.99 11.20 3.75
C PHE A 129 -4.25 11.49 4.57
N ILE A 130 -5.44 11.25 3.99
CA ILE A 130 -6.72 11.45 4.69
C ILE A 130 -6.86 10.50 5.88
N ILE A 131 -6.52 9.22 5.71
CA ILE A 131 -6.59 8.25 6.80
C ILE A 131 -5.62 8.63 7.91
N ASN A 132 -4.38 8.99 7.55
CA ASN A 132 -3.37 9.39 8.52
C ASN A 132 -3.80 10.64 9.30
N SER A 133 -4.42 11.63 8.65
CA SER A 133 -4.91 12.83 9.33
C SER A 133 -6.09 12.55 10.25
N ILE A 134 -7.04 11.70 9.82
CA ILE A 134 -8.16 11.25 10.66
C ILE A 134 -7.64 10.48 11.88
N GLN A 135 -6.66 9.60 11.69
CA GLN A 135 -6.07 8.83 12.79
C GLN A 135 -5.37 9.71 13.82
N GLN A 136 -4.62 10.73 13.38
CA GLN A 136 -3.99 11.70 14.27
C GLN A 136 -5.06 12.47 15.06
N ALA A 137 -6.05 13.03 14.39
CA ALA A 137 -7.13 13.77 15.04
C ALA A 137 -7.96 12.90 16.01
N ALA A 138 -8.20 11.63 15.68
CA ALA A 138 -8.94 10.70 16.53
C ALA A 138 -8.16 10.32 17.79
N ARG A 139 -6.84 10.10 17.68
CA ARG A 139 -5.96 9.80 18.83
C ARG A 139 -5.93 10.96 19.82
N ASP A 140 -5.82 12.19 19.33
CA ASP A 140 -5.73 13.38 20.17
C ASP A 140 -7.01 13.62 20.98
N ARG A 141 -8.18 13.23 20.43
CA ARG A 141 -9.48 13.46 21.08
C ARG A 141 -10.00 12.30 21.92
N ALA A 142 -9.70 11.06 21.52
CA ALA A 142 -10.35 9.87 22.08
C ALA A 142 -9.35 8.82 22.62
N GLY A 143 -8.06 9.16 22.69
CA GLY A 143 -7.01 8.29 23.26
C GLY A 143 -7.05 6.88 22.70
N PHE A 144 -7.26 5.89 23.57
CA PHE A 144 -7.33 4.47 23.20
C PHE A 144 -8.45 4.14 22.21
N ALA A 145 -9.64 4.71 22.36
CA ALA A 145 -10.76 4.46 21.43
C ALA A 145 -10.47 5.03 20.04
N GLY A 146 -9.82 6.20 19.97
CA GLY A 146 -9.34 6.78 18.72
C GLY A 146 -8.27 5.93 18.04
N ALA A 147 -7.34 5.36 18.81
CA ALA A 147 -6.34 4.43 18.30
C ALA A 147 -6.95 3.14 17.73
N LEU A 148 -7.97 2.58 18.41
CA LEU A 148 -8.67 1.37 17.96
C LEU A 148 -9.42 1.61 16.64
N LEU A 149 -10.22 2.68 16.56
CA LEU A 149 -10.93 3.05 15.34
C LEU A 149 -9.97 3.34 14.18
N GLY A 150 -8.86 4.02 14.47
CA GLY A 150 -7.80 4.26 13.50
C GLY A 150 -7.20 2.97 12.94
N GLY A 151 -6.93 1.99 13.80
CA GLY A 151 -6.43 0.67 13.39
C GLY A 151 -7.41 -0.11 12.51
N LEU A 152 -8.71 -0.05 12.82
CA LEU A 152 -9.75 -0.66 11.98
C LEU A 152 -9.85 0.01 10.60
N LEU A 153 -9.75 1.33 10.55
CA LEU A 153 -9.74 2.08 9.29
C LEU A 153 -8.51 1.73 8.43
N ASP A 154 -7.32 1.63 9.04
CA ASP A 154 -6.10 1.18 8.36
C ASP A 154 -6.24 -0.24 7.82
N LEU A 155 -6.79 -1.16 8.62
CA LEU A 155 -7.03 -2.54 8.19
C LEU A 155 -7.97 -2.59 6.98
N ALA A 156 -9.08 -1.86 7.03
CA ALA A 156 -10.03 -1.77 5.93
C ALA A 156 -9.37 -1.19 4.66
N TRP A 157 -8.52 -0.18 4.83
CA TRP A 157 -7.78 0.43 3.73
C TRP A 157 -6.74 -0.49 3.10
N ARG A 158 -5.99 -1.24 3.92
CA ARG A 158 -5.04 -2.25 3.44
C ARG A 158 -5.74 -3.37 2.68
N ALA A 159 -6.89 -3.84 3.19
CA ALA A 159 -7.70 -4.84 2.51
C ALA A 159 -8.20 -4.32 1.14
N MET A 160 -8.66 -3.08 1.08
CA MET A 160 -9.06 -2.43 -0.17
C MET A 160 -7.89 -2.38 -1.17
N THR A 161 -6.74 -1.89 -0.73
CA THR A 161 -5.52 -1.76 -1.54
C THR A 161 -5.03 -3.11 -2.06
N PHE A 162 -5.10 -4.15 -1.22
CA PHE A 162 -4.72 -5.51 -1.59
C PHE A 162 -5.61 -6.09 -2.68
N LEU A 163 -6.90 -5.72 -2.74
CA LEU A 163 -7.84 -6.20 -3.76
C LEU A 163 -7.78 -5.39 -5.05
N VAL A 164 -7.53 -4.08 -4.98
CA VAL A 164 -7.51 -3.21 -6.16
C VAL A 164 -6.39 -3.62 -7.13
N MET A 165 -5.19 -3.90 -6.64
CA MET A 165 -4.06 -4.22 -7.53
C MET A 165 -4.27 -5.51 -8.35
N PRO A 166 -4.70 -6.65 -7.77
CA PRO A 166 -5.15 -7.81 -8.53
C PRO A 166 -6.24 -7.50 -9.54
N ILE A 167 -7.23 -6.67 -9.23
CA ILE A 167 -8.28 -6.34 -10.21
C ILE A 167 -7.69 -5.55 -11.40
N ILE A 168 -6.81 -4.58 -11.14
CA ILE A 168 -6.12 -3.81 -12.20
C ILE A 168 -5.30 -4.75 -13.09
N ILE A 169 -4.52 -5.65 -12.50
CA ILE A 169 -3.59 -6.53 -13.22
C ILE A 169 -4.33 -7.70 -13.89
N ALA A 170 -5.21 -8.37 -13.15
CA ALA A 170 -5.88 -9.59 -13.57
C ALA A 170 -6.98 -9.30 -14.61
N GLU A 171 -7.81 -8.31 -14.33
CA GLU A 171 -9.00 -8.00 -15.13
C GLU A 171 -8.75 -6.85 -16.11
N GLY A 172 -7.63 -6.15 -15.99
CA GLY A 172 -7.33 -4.99 -16.84
C GLY A 172 -8.24 -3.80 -16.59
N ALA A 173 -8.85 -3.73 -15.41
CA ALA A 173 -9.73 -2.64 -15.03
C ALA A 173 -8.95 -1.32 -14.84
N GLY A 174 -9.58 -0.20 -15.20
CA GLY A 174 -9.09 1.12 -14.81
C GLY A 174 -9.19 1.33 -13.29
N ALA A 175 -8.46 2.31 -12.75
CA ALA A 175 -8.37 2.57 -11.31
C ALA A 175 -9.73 2.65 -10.61
N PHE A 176 -10.65 3.49 -11.11
CA PHE A 176 -11.97 3.69 -10.49
C PHE A 176 -12.86 2.44 -10.59
N ALA A 177 -12.82 1.73 -11.72
CA ALA A 177 -13.54 0.49 -11.88
C ALA A 177 -13.02 -0.60 -10.90
N ALA A 178 -11.70 -0.65 -10.71
CA ALA A 178 -11.07 -1.56 -9.75
C ALA A 178 -11.49 -1.27 -8.31
N ILE A 179 -11.60 0.01 -7.90
CA ILE A 179 -12.12 0.42 -6.59
C ILE A 179 -13.58 -0.02 -6.39
N GLY A 180 -14.42 0.16 -7.41
CA GLY A 180 -15.82 -0.28 -7.36
C GLY A 180 -15.92 -1.81 -7.19
N ARG A 181 -15.12 -2.57 -7.94
CA ARG A 181 -15.08 -4.03 -7.84
C ARG A 181 -14.50 -4.53 -6.52
N SER A 182 -13.42 -3.94 -6.02
CA SER A 182 -12.81 -4.32 -4.74
C SER A 182 -13.78 -4.11 -3.58
N LYS A 183 -14.57 -3.02 -3.58
CA LYS A 183 -15.64 -2.79 -2.60
C LYS A 183 -16.71 -3.89 -2.64
N ASN A 184 -17.13 -4.29 -3.84
CA ASN A 184 -18.13 -5.35 -4.00
C ASN A 184 -17.59 -6.72 -3.53
N LEU A 185 -16.34 -7.05 -3.86
CA LEU A 185 -15.68 -8.28 -3.40
C LEU A 185 -15.52 -8.30 -1.88
N LEU A 186 -15.11 -7.18 -1.28
CA LEU A 186 -14.96 -7.05 0.16
C LEU A 186 -16.31 -7.22 0.87
N ARG A 187 -17.37 -6.57 0.37
CA ARG A 187 -18.74 -6.74 0.88
C ARG A 187 -19.24 -8.18 0.78
N ARG A 188 -18.97 -8.87 -0.33
CA ARG A 188 -19.41 -10.27 -0.51
C ARG A 188 -18.64 -11.26 0.35
N THR A 189 -17.33 -11.08 0.48
CA THR A 189 -16.46 -12.06 1.15
C THR A 189 -16.43 -11.86 2.66
N TRP A 190 -16.55 -10.61 3.10
CA TRP A 190 -16.39 -10.25 4.51
C TRP A 190 -17.61 -9.53 5.11
N GLY A 191 -18.54 -9.01 4.31
CA GLY A 191 -19.59 -8.09 4.77
C GLY A 191 -20.54 -8.68 5.80
N GLU A 192 -21.05 -9.89 5.61
CA GLU A 192 -22.01 -10.48 6.56
C GLU A 192 -21.33 -10.93 7.85
N ASN A 193 -20.12 -11.50 7.76
CA ASN A 193 -19.45 -12.10 8.91
C ASN A 193 -18.64 -11.06 9.73
N LEU A 194 -17.98 -10.08 9.09
CA LEU A 194 -17.29 -9.00 9.80
C LEU A 194 -18.26 -8.03 10.47
N VAL A 195 -19.36 -7.66 9.82
CA VAL A 195 -20.33 -6.72 10.43
C VAL A 195 -20.98 -7.37 11.65
N ALA A 196 -21.29 -8.67 11.58
CA ALA A 196 -21.81 -9.42 12.72
C ALA A 196 -20.79 -9.52 13.88
N GLN A 197 -19.53 -9.92 13.62
CA GLN A 197 -18.51 -10.05 14.66
C GLN A 197 -18.01 -8.71 15.21
N ALA A 198 -17.72 -7.74 14.34
CA ALA A 198 -17.24 -6.42 14.74
C ALA A 198 -18.34 -5.62 15.42
N GLY A 199 -19.59 -5.71 14.96
CA GLY A 199 -20.75 -5.05 15.60
C GLY A 199 -20.94 -5.54 17.03
N LEU A 200 -20.91 -6.86 17.26
CA LEU A 200 -21.05 -7.43 18.61
C LEU A 200 -19.88 -7.06 19.52
N SER A 201 -18.66 -7.02 18.99
CA SER A 201 -17.46 -6.69 19.77
C SER A 201 -17.37 -5.20 20.11
N ILE A 202 -17.78 -4.32 19.19
CA ILE A 202 -17.83 -2.86 19.41
C ILE A 202 -18.96 -2.53 20.40
N VAL A 203 -20.14 -3.12 20.24
CA VAL A 203 -21.25 -2.94 21.20
C VAL A 203 -20.86 -3.47 22.58
N GLY A 204 -20.26 -4.66 22.65
CA GLY A 204 -19.75 -5.22 23.91
C GLY A 204 -18.70 -4.33 24.57
N PHE A 205 -17.77 -3.77 23.78
CA PHE A 205 -16.76 -2.83 24.28
C PHE A 205 -17.39 -1.54 24.82
N ILE A 206 -18.33 -0.94 24.08
CA ILE A 206 -19.05 0.28 24.51
C ILE A 206 -19.82 0.03 25.81
N LEU A 207 -20.48 -1.14 25.93
CA LEU A 207 -21.21 -1.51 27.15
C LEU A 207 -20.29 -1.76 28.36
N MET A 208 -19.01 -2.05 28.15
CA MET A 208 -18.02 -2.25 29.21
C MET A 208 -17.39 -0.94 29.72
N LEU A 209 -17.42 0.14 28.92
CA LEU A 209 -16.81 1.43 29.29
C LEU A 209 -17.32 2.03 30.62
N PRO A 210 -18.62 1.96 30.97
CA PRO A 210 -19.11 2.47 32.26
C PRO A 210 -18.59 1.70 33.47
N GLY A 211 -18.08 0.47 33.31
CA GLY A 211 -17.50 -0.32 34.40
C GLY A 211 -16.00 -0.09 34.61
N LEU A 212 -15.36 0.70 33.75
CA LEU A 212 -13.93 1.03 33.79
C LEU A 212 -13.66 2.49 34.20
N LEU A 213 -14.70 3.31 34.34
CA LEU A 213 -14.68 4.69 34.83
C LEU A 213 -15.20 4.74 36.27
#